data_AF-A0A1X7BKJ8-F1
#
_entry.id   AF-A0A1X7BKJ8-F1
#
_cell.length_a   1.000
_cell.length_b   1.000
_cell.length_c   1.000
_cell.angle_alpha   90.00
_cell.angle_beta   90.00
_cell.angle_gamma   90.00
#
_symmetry.space_group_name_H-M   'P 1'
#
loop_
_entity.id
_entity.type
_entity.pdbx_description
1 polymer ?
#
loop_
_entity_poly.entity_id
_entity_poly.type
_entity_poly.pdbx_seq_one_letter_code
_entity_poly.pdbx_strand_id
1 'polypeptide(L)' 'MKALLLGAPGAGKGTQAQFITREFGIPQISTGDMLRAAIKAGTPLGLEAKKIMDE' A
#
# COMPACT_ATOMS: atom_id res chain seq x y z
N MET A 1 5.15 15.17 6.19
CA MET A 1 5.17 14.16 7.27
C MET A 1 5.50 12.79 6.68
N LYS A 2 6.25 11.93 7.38
CA LYS A 2 6.44 10.51 7.02
C LYS A 2 5.98 9.67 8.21
N ALA A 3 5.03 8.77 8.01
CA ALA A 3 4.41 8.00 9.09
C ALA A 3 4.18 6.55 8.67
N LEU A 4 4.23 5.64 9.66
CA LEU A 4 3.85 4.23 9.51
C LEU A 4 2.64 3.97 10.42
N LEU A 5 1.54 3.48 9.85
CA LEU A 5 0.31 3.21 10.59
C LEU A 5 0.16 1.71 10.88
N LEU A 6 0.31 1.35 12.16
CA LEU A 6 0.19 -0.02 12.67
C LEU A 6 -1.14 -0.22 13.41
N GLY A 7 -1.58 -1.47 13.53
CA GLY A 7 -2.82 -1.84 14.21
C GLY A 7 -3.37 -3.18 13.74
N ALA A 8 -4.23 -3.80 14.55
CA ALA A 8 -4.81 -5.11 14.25
C ALA A 8 -5.80 -5.06 13.06
N PRO A 9 -6.11 -6.21 12.42
CA PRO A 9 -7.27 -6.32 11.53
C PRO A 9 -8.54 -5.84 12.24
N GLY A 10 -9.40 -5.07 11.56
CA GLY A 10 -10.62 -4.50 12.15
C GLY A 10 -10.42 -3.26 13.04
N ALA A 11 -9.19 -2.89 13.40
CA ALA A 11 -8.93 -1.75 14.31
C ALA A 11 -9.15 -0.34 13.69
N GLY A 12 -9.76 -0.25 12.51
CA GLY A 12 -10.07 1.05 11.88
C GLY A 12 -8.88 1.78 11.25
N LYS A 13 -7.74 1.11 11.01
CA LYS A 13 -6.55 1.73 10.40
C LYS A 13 -6.85 2.45 9.08
N GLY A 14 -7.68 1.87 8.22
CA GLY A 14 -8.04 2.47 6.94
C GLY A 14 -8.74 3.82 7.11
N THR A 15 -9.70 3.87 8.03
CA THR A 15 -10.42 5.10 8.38
C THR A 15 -9.47 6.16 8.95
N GLN A 16 -8.57 5.78 9.84
CA GLN A 16 -7.58 6.71 10.40
C GLN A 16 -6.58 7.20 9.34
N ALA A 17 -6.15 6.33 8.43
CA ALA A 17 -5.29 6.72 7.32
C ALA A 17 -5.95 7.80 6.45
N GLN A 18 -7.25 7.67 6.15
CA GLN A 18 -7.99 8.68 5.37
C GLN A 18 -8.05 10.06 6.05
N PHE A 19 -8.18 10.11 7.38
CA PHE A 19 -8.12 11.37 8.11
C PHE A 19 -6.72 11.99 8.06
N ILE A 20 -5.68 11.19 8.26
CA ILE A 20 -4.27 11.64 8.21
C ILE A 20 -3.92 12.15 6.81
N THR A 21 -4.31 11.44 5.74
CA THR A 21 -4.02 11.87 4.37
C THR A 21 -4.70 13.19 4.04
N ARG A 22 -5.95 13.37 4.46
CA ARG A 22 -6.71 14.61 4.27
C ARG A 22 -6.08 15.79 5.03
N GLU A 23 -5.72 15.58 6.29
CA GLU A 23 -5.19 16.65 7.15
C GLU A 23 -3.81 17.13 6.69
N PHE A 24 -2.93 16.19 6.34
CA PHE A 24 -1.53 16.52 6.00
C PHE A 24 -1.25 16.57 4.49
N GLY A 25 -2.25 16.33 3.64
CA GLY A 25 -2.10 16.34 2.18
C GLY A 25 -1.09 15.30 1.66
N ILE A 26 -0.95 14.17 2.35
CA ILE A 26 -0.02 13.09 1.98
C ILE A 26 -0.76 11.89 1.38
N PRO A 27 -0.16 11.13 0.45
CA PRO A 27 -0.78 9.93 -0.08
C PRO A 27 -0.74 8.78 0.94
N GLN A 28 -1.76 7.93 0.91
CA GLN A 28 -1.69 6.62 1.55
C GLN A 28 -0.93 5.67 0.63
N ILE A 29 0.04 4.95 1.19
CA ILE A 29 0.81 3.94 0.47
C ILE A 29 0.58 2.60 1.17
N SER A 30 0.18 1.57 0.41
CA SER A 30 0.06 0.19 0.90
C SER A 30 0.95 -0.72 0.06
N THR A 31 1.63 -1.67 0.69
CA THR A 31 2.51 -2.63 -0.01
C THR A 31 1.74 -3.46 -1.04
N GLY A 32 0.51 -3.86 -0.71
CA GLY A 32 -0.35 -4.60 -1.64
C GLY A 32 -0.69 -3.81 -2.90
N ASP A 33 -1.04 -2.53 -2.79
CA ASP A 33 -1.35 -1.71 -3.97
C ASP A 33 -0.10 -1.42 -4.80
N MET A 34 1.04 -1.17 -4.14
CA MET A 34 2.32 -0.99 -4.84
C MET A 34 2.70 -2.23 -5.66
N LEU A 35 2.59 -3.42 -5.07
CA LEU A 35 2.92 -4.67 -5.75
C LEU A 35 1.98 -4.91 -6.94
N ARG A 36 0.66 -4.78 -6.73
CA ARG A 36 -0.34 -4.91 -7.81
C ARG A 36 -0.12 -3.90 -8.94
N ALA A 37 0.22 -2.65 -8.60
CA ALA A 37 0.51 -1.62 -9.59
C ALA A 37 1.78 -1.95 -10.40
N ALA A 38 2.84 -2.40 -9.73
CA ALA A 38 4.10 -2.78 -10.38
C ALA A 38 3.93 -3.98 -11.34
N ILE A 39 3.12 -4.98 -10.94
CA ILE A 39 2.73 -6.13 -11.77
C ILE A 39 1.94 -5.65 -12.99
N LYS A 40 0.89 -4.85 -12.78
CA LYS A 40 0.05 -4.31 -13.86
C LYS A 40 0.84 -3.48 -14.87
N ALA A 41 1.82 -2.72 -14.39
CA ALA A 41 2.69 -1.89 -15.23
C ALA A 41 3.79 -2.70 -15.96
N GLY A 42 3.92 -4.01 -15.71
CA GLY A 42 4.93 -4.85 -16.36
C GLY A 42 6.38 -4.46 -16.03
N THR A 43 6.59 -3.80 -14.88
CA THR A 43 7.94 -3.41 -14.46
C THR A 43 8.80 -4.64 -14.18
N PRO A 44 10.14 -4.57 -14.35
CA PRO A 44 11.01 -5.70 -14.03
C PRO A 44 10.77 -6.27 -12.62
N LEU A 45 10.65 -5.39 -11.62
CA LEU A 45 10.36 -5.79 -10.25
C LEU A 45 8.94 -6.38 -10.10
N GLY A 46 7.95 -5.82 -10.82
CA GLY A 46 6.59 -6.36 -10.84
C GLY A 46 6.53 -7.77 -11.41
N LEU A 47 7.28 -8.07 -12.47
CA LEU A 47 7.35 -9.41 -13.05
C LEU A 47 7.98 -10.42 -12.09
N GLU A 48 9.03 -10.03 -11.36
CA GLU A 48 9.61 -10.89 -10.31
C GLU A 48 8.63 -11.10 -9.15
N ALA A 49 7.95 -10.05 -8.70
CA ALA A 49 6.92 -10.17 -7.65
C ALA A 49 5.76 -11.07 -8.08
N LYS A 50 5.33 -10.99 -9.35
CA LYS A 50 4.26 -11.83 -9.91
C LYS A 50 4.58 -13.32 -9.79
N LYS A 51 5.82 -13.73 -10.08
CA LYS A 51 6.23 -15.14 -10.00
C LYS A 51 6.00 -15.71 -8.60
N ILE A 52 6.33 -14.95 -7.56
CA ILE A 52 6.19 -15.35 -6.15
C ILE A 52 4.72 -15.32 -5.69
N MET A 53 3.92 -14.39 -6.22
CA MET A 53 2.52 -14.23 -5.81
C MET A 53 1.54 -15.20 -6.48
N ASP A 54 1.93 -15.77 -7.63
CA ASP A 54 1.14 -16.76 -8.37
C ASP A 54 1.42 -18.20 -7.90
N GLU A 55 2.45 -18.42 -7.07
CA GLU A 55 2.75 -19.68 -6.37
C GLU A 55 1.83 -19.91 -5.16
#